data_AF-A0A5C7KXE9-F1
#
_entry.id   AF-A0A5C7KXE9-F1
#
_cell.length_a   1.000
_cell.length_b   1.000
_cell.length_c   1.000
_cell.angle_alpha   90.00
_cell.angle_beta   90.00
_cell.angle_gamma   90.00
#
_symmetry.space_group_name_H-M   'P 1'
#
loop_
_entity.id
_entity.type
_entity.pdbx_description
1 polymer ?
#
loop_
_entity_poly.entity_id
_entity_poly.type
_entity_poly.pdbx_seq_one_letter_code
_entity_poly.pdbx_strand_id
1 'polypeptide(L)'
;MKWFVEAKTTEAADRINNLLLLLGVVPEWSSGQVDTLGNRHDVCEVYSYQNARRIHTVTLNDSRVQVNYWKRDETSGAKLESARYLVIVAPGLKVRRQMKYKGAKGALKKRATA
;
A
#
# COMPACT_ATOMS: atom_id res chain seq x y z
N MET A 1 16.28 5.09 -5.10
CA MET A 1 14.97 5.05 -4.42
C MET A 1 14.35 3.67 -4.53
N LYS A 2 14.14 2.96 -3.40
CA LYS A 2 13.57 1.61 -3.38
C LYS A 2 12.05 1.61 -3.26
N TRP A 3 11.38 0.68 -3.93
CA TRP A 3 9.95 0.48 -3.87
C TRP A 3 9.63 -0.91 -3.35
N PHE A 4 8.46 -1.06 -2.75
CA PHE A 4 8.01 -2.33 -2.19
C PHE A 4 6.53 -2.56 -2.47
N VAL A 5 6.12 -3.81 -2.51
CA VAL A 5 4.71 -4.24 -2.55
C VAL A 5 4.43 -5.13 -1.34
N GLU A 6 3.22 -5.05 -0.80
CA GLU A 6 2.78 -5.84 0.34
C GLU A 6 1.54 -6.64 -0.06
N ALA A 7 1.60 -7.96 0.09
CA ALA A 7 0.46 -8.84 -0.05
C ALA A 7 -0.35 -8.84 1.25
N LYS A 8 -1.68 -8.67 1.17
CA LYS A 8 -2.58 -8.83 2.32
C LYS A 8 -3.26 -10.21 2.39
N THR A 9 -3.07 -11.04 1.37
CA THR A 9 -3.55 -12.41 1.29
C THR A 9 -2.47 -13.31 0.72
N THR A 10 -2.56 -14.62 0.97
CA THR A 10 -1.65 -15.63 0.40
C THR A 10 -1.73 -15.65 -1.13
N GLU A 11 -2.94 -15.55 -1.69
CA GLU A 11 -3.16 -15.48 -3.14
C GLU A 11 -2.51 -14.24 -3.77
N ALA A 12 -2.43 -13.14 -3.01
CA ALA A 12 -1.74 -11.93 -3.46
C ALA A 12 -0.23 -12.15 -3.54
N ALA A 13 0.37 -12.84 -2.58
CA ALA A 13 1.80 -13.13 -2.60
C ALA A 13 2.17 -14.00 -3.81
N ASP A 14 1.40 -15.05 -4.10
CA ASP A 14 1.65 -15.92 -5.26
C ASP A 14 1.52 -15.17 -6.59
N ARG A 15 0.53 -14.29 -6.71
CA ARG A 15 0.37 -13.45 -7.90
C ARG A 15 1.50 -12.45 -8.07
N ILE A 16 1.94 -11.81 -6.98
CA ILE A 16 3.09 -10.90 -7.02
C ILE A 16 4.33 -11.66 -7.50
N ASN A 17 4.59 -12.86 -6.94
CA ASN A 17 5.72 -13.69 -7.35
C ASN A 17 5.65 -14.03 -8.84
N ASN A 18 4.52 -14.51 -9.33
CA ASN A 18 4.32 -14.84 -10.75
C ASN A 18 4.51 -13.61 -11.66
N LEU A 19 3.97 -12.45 -11.29
CA LEU A 19 4.12 -11.22 -12.05
C LEU A 19 5.57 -10.74 -12.10
N LEU A 20 6.32 -10.85 -11.00
CA LEU A 20 7.72 -10.48 -10.95
C LEU A 20 8.60 -11.42 -11.79
N LEU A 21 8.35 -12.72 -11.70
CA LEU A 21 9.06 -13.73 -12.50
C LEU A 21 8.83 -13.53 -14.00
N LEU A 22 7.59 -13.20 -14.42
CA LEU A 22 7.28 -12.86 -15.82
C LEU A 22 8.00 -11.59 -16.31
N LEU A 23 8.38 -10.70 -15.39
CA LEU A 23 9.18 -9.50 -15.68
C LEU A 23 10.69 -9.76 -15.58
N GLY A 24 11.12 -11.00 -15.37
CA GLY A 24 12.53 -11.36 -15.20
C GLY A 24 13.12 -10.92 -13.85
N VAL A 25 12.26 -10.65 -12.86
CA VAL A 25 12.67 -10.16 -11.53
C VAL A 25 12.48 -11.29 -10.52
N VAL A 26 13.54 -11.60 -9.77
CA VAL A 26 13.46 -12.53 -8.64
C VAL A 26 12.74 -11.84 -7.48
N PRO A 27 11.65 -12.40 -6.94
CA PRO A 27 10.96 -11.83 -5.79
C PRO A 27 11.84 -11.89 -4.53
N GLU A 28 12.06 -10.75 -3.89
CA GLU A 28 12.81 -10.66 -2.64
C GLU A 28 11.89 -10.16 -1.53
N TRP A 29 11.52 -11.06 -0.62
CA TRP A 29 10.65 -10.74 0.50
C TRP A 29 11.45 -10.34 1.73
N SER A 30 11.03 -9.25 2.37
CA SER A 30 11.60 -8.70 3.59
C SER A 30 10.50 -8.56 4.63
N SER A 31 10.69 -9.17 5.80
CA SER A 31 9.75 -9.07 6.91
C SER A 31 10.07 -7.90 7.85
N GLY A 32 9.05 -7.46 8.58
CA GLY A 32 9.22 -6.50 9.68
C GLY A 32 9.62 -5.08 9.27
N GLN A 33 9.38 -4.67 8.02
CA GLN A 33 9.63 -3.32 7.56
C GLN A 33 8.67 -2.33 8.21
N VAL A 34 9.21 -1.23 8.74
CA VAL A 34 8.41 -0.28 9.54
C VAL A 34 7.96 0.90 8.68
N ASP A 35 6.68 1.24 8.70
CA ASP A 35 6.17 2.43 8.03
C ASP A 35 6.41 3.73 8.82
N THR A 36 6.05 4.87 8.23
CA THR A 36 6.13 6.18 8.89
C THR A 36 5.25 6.28 10.15
N LEU A 37 4.24 5.43 10.28
CA LEU A 37 3.30 5.38 11.41
C LEU A 37 3.74 4.39 12.50
N GLY A 38 4.82 3.63 12.28
CA GLY A 38 5.34 2.63 13.22
C GLY A 38 4.76 1.22 13.06
N ASN A 39 3.95 0.96 12.03
CA ASN A 39 3.41 -0.37 11.74
C ASN A 39 4.44 -1.23 11.02
N ARG A 40 4.41 -2.54 11.27
CA ARG A 40 5.28 -3.52 10.61
C ARG A 40 4.60 -4.14 9.39
N HIS A 41 5.37 -4.38 8.36
CA HIS A 41 4.92 -4.88 7.07
C HIS A 41 5.87 -5.96 6.54
N ASP A 42 5.29 -6.98 5.94
CA ASP A 42 6.00 -7.97 5.16
C ASP A 42 5.87 -7.60 3.69
N VAL A 43 6.99 -7.25 3.06
CA VAL A 43 6.99 -6.60 1.77
C VAL A 43 7.96 -7.26 0.82
N CYS A 44 7.65 -7.23 -0.47
CA CYS A 44 8.54 -7.64 -1.54
C CYS A 44 9.19 -6.40 -2.17
N GLU A 45 10.52 -6.41 -2.31
CA GLU A 45 11.23 -5.33 -3.00
C GLU A 45 10.92 -5.34 -4.50
N VAL A 46 10.70 -4.15 -5.05
CA VAL A 46 10.50 -3.90 -6.48
C VAL A 46 11.41 -2.78 -6.95
N TYR A 47 12.15 -3.06 -8.01
CA TYR A 47 13.19 -2.17 -8.54
C TYR A 47 12.67 -0.84 -9.10
N SER A 48 11.37 -0.70 -9.36
CA SER A 48 10.80 0.53 -9.94
C SER A 48 9.37 0.82 -9.50
N TYR A 49 9.02 2.11 -9.47
CA TYR A 49 7.63 2.58 -9.28
C TYR A 49 6.68 2.01 -10.33
N GLN A 50 7.13 1.91 -11.58
CA GLN A 50 6.34 1.40 -12.69
C GLN A 50 5.92 -0.06 -12.45
N ASN A 51 6.84 -0.88 -11.94
CA ASN A 51 6.55 -2.28 -11.59
C ASN A 51 5.59 -2.37 -10.40
N ALA A 52 5.85 -1.61 -9.33
CA ALA A 52 4.96 -1.53 -8.17
C ALA A 52 3.53 -1.13 -8.56
N ARG A 53 3.39 -0.11 -9.42
CA ARG A 53 2.11 0.36 -9.93
C ARG A 53 1.44 -0.66 -10.82
N ARG A 54 2.18 -1.31 -11.73
CA ARG A 54 1.65 -2.35 -12.62
C ARG A 54 1.09 -3.52 -11.81
N ILE A 55 1.83 -3.99 -10.81
CA ILE A 55 1.37 -5.05 -9.89
C ILE A 55 0.08 -4.63 -9.20
N HIS A 56 0.06 -3.44 -8.59
CA HIS A 56 -1.13 -2.91 -7.93
C HIS A 56 -2.34 -2.80 -8.87
N THR A 57 -2.16 -2.27 -10.09
CA THR A 57 -3.22 -2.14 -11.10
C THR A 57 -3.76 -3.50 -11.55
N VAL A 58 -2.90 -4.48 -11.82
CA VAL A 58 -3.33 -5.83 -12.20
C VAL A 58 -4.10 -6.49 -11.06
N THR A 59 -3.68 -6.28 -9.81
CA THR A 59 -4.36 -6.86 -8.65
C THR A 59 -5.69 -6.18 -8.32
N LEU A 60 -5.85 -4.87 -8.60
CA LEU A 60 -7.10 -4.14 -8.36
C LEU A 60 -8.30 -4.68 -9.17
N ASN A 61 -8.04 -5.31 -10.32
CA ASN A 61 -9.10 -5.93 -11.12
C ASN A 61 -9.69 -7.19 -10.45
N ASP A 62 -9.04 -7.71 -9.41
CA ASP A 62 -9.53 -8.81 -8.61
C ASP A 62 -9.76 -8.36 -7.17
N SER A 63 -11.04 -8.20 -6.80
CA SER A 63 -11.43 -7.73 -5.47
C SER A 63 -11.01 -8.65 -4.32
N ARG A 64 -10.61 -9.90 -4.62
CA ARG A 64 -10.11 -10.87 -3.63
C ARG A 64 -8.64 -10.65 -3.30
N VAL A 65 -7.91 -9.89 -4.13
CA VAL A 65 -6.47 -9.72 -4.04
C VAL A 65 -6.15 -8.30 -3.59
N GLN A 66 -5.77 -8.16 -2.32
CA GLN A 66 -5.41 -6.86 -1.75
C GLN A 66 -3.89 -6.69 -1.72
N VAL A 67 -3.42 -5.63 -2.37
CA VAL A 67 -2.00 -5.25 -2.41
C VAL A 67 -1.83 -3.80 -2.02
N ASN A 68 -0.84 -3.52 -1.18
CA ASN A 68 -0.31 -2.18 -0.95
C ASN A 68 1.04 -2.02 -1.66
N TYR A 69 1.44 -0.78 -1.90
CA TYR A 69 2.78 -0.49 -2.35
C TYR A 69 3.34 0.71 -1.59
N TRP A 70 4.65 0.68 -1.41
CA TRP A 70 5.39 1.49 -0.48
C TRP A 70 6.63 2.05 -1.15
N LYS A 71 7.01 3.26 -0.76
CA LYS A 71 8.29 3.88 -1.12
C LYS A 71 9.16 3.88 0.14
N ARG A 72 10.44 3.54 0.04
CA ARG A 72 11.39 3.86 1.11
C ARG A 72 12.02 5.22 0.82
N ASP A 73 11.90 6.12 1.79
CA ASP A 73 12.58 7.41 1.77
C ASP A 73 14.08 7.19 2.01
N GLU A 74 14.91 7.68 1.10
CA GLU A 74 16.36 7.55 1.18
C GLU A 74 16.96 8.51 2.21
N THR A 75 16.22 9.55 2.59
CA THR A 75 16.64 10.58 3.53
C THR A 75 16.49 10.15 4.99
N SER A 76 15.38 9.47 5.33
CA SER A 76 15.15 8.88 6.66
C SER A 76 15.65 7.44 6.81
N GLY A 77 16.19 6.85 5.74
CA GLY A 77 16.97 5.61 5.73
C GLY A 77 16.23 4.30 6.07
N ALA A 78 15.08 4.35 6.73
CA ALA A 78 14.49 3.12 7.32
C ALA A 78 12.98 2.96 7.15
N LYS A 79 12.20 4.04 6.95
CA LYS A 79 10.74 3.95 7.06
C LYS A 79 10.05 3.88 5.69
N LEU A 80 9.02 3.03 5.61
CA LEU A 80 8.14 2.92 4.46
C LEU A 80 7.09 4.04 4.46
N GLU A 81 6.99 4.74 3.35
CA GLU A 81 5.95 5.73 3.09
C GLU A 81 4.87 5.11 2.18
N SER A 82 3.61 5.18 2.61
CA SER A 82 2.51 4.61 1.83
C SER A 82 2.29 5.41 0.56
N ALA A 83 2.48 4.75 -0.57
CA ALA A 83 2.40 5.42 -1.86
C ALA A 83 0.97 5.67 -2.34
N ARG A 84 -0.04 5.11 -1.64
CA ARG A 84 -1.45 5.52 -1.77
C ARG A 84 -1.62 7.02 -1.54
N TYR A 85 -0.84 7.61 -0.63
CA TYR A 85 -0.86 9.05 -0.37
C TYR A 85 0.06 9.82 -1.33
N LEU A 86 1.18 9.22 -1.78
CA LEU A 86 2.10 9.86 -2.74
C LEU A 86 1.42 10.16 -4.10
N VAL A 87 0.55 9.28 -4.59
CA VAL A 87 -0.19 9.50 -5.85
C VAL A 87 -1.24 10.61 -5.72
N ILE A 88 -1.78 10.83 -4.51
CA ILE A 88 -2.75 11.89 -4.21
C ILE A 88 -2.04 13.25 -4.03
N VAL A 89 -0.76 13.25 -3.65
CA VAL A 89 0.01 14.46 -3.32
C VAL A 89 0.89 14.96 -4.48
N ALA A 90 1.02 14.21 -5.59
CA ALA A 90 1.66 14.72 -6.80
C ALA A 90 1.04 16.07 -7.21
N PRO A 91 1.81 17.17 -7.29
CA PRO A 91 1.26 18.51 -7.47
C PRO A 91 0.54 18.59 -8.81
N GLY A 92 -0.79 18.71 -8.79
CA GLY A 92 -1.61 18.92 -9.99
C GLY A 92 -2.71 17.88 -10.23
N LEU A 93 -2.70 16.73 -9.56
CA LEU A 93 -3.86 15.82 -9.59
C LEU A 93 -4.90 16.32 -8.60
N LYS A 94 -5.98 16.94 -9.11
CA LYS A 94 -7.12 17.38 -8.29
C LYS A 94 -7.62 16.21 -7.44
N VAL A 95 -7.24 16.21 -6.18
CA VAL A 95 -7.80 15.35 -5.14
C VAL A 95 -9.30 15.64 -5.09
N ARG A 96 -10.13 14.78 -5.67
CA ARG A 96 -11.53 14.69 -5.24
C ARG A 96 -11.46 14.27 -3.77
N ARG A 97 -11.70 15.23 -2.87
CA ARG A 97 -11.70 15.06 -1.41
C ARG A 97 -12.40 13.73 -1.06
N GLN A 98 -11.64 12.70 -0.74
CA GLN A 98 -12.17 11.66 0.12
C GLN A 98 -12.28 12.27 1.51
N MET A 99 -13.50 12.17 2.02
CA MET A 99 -13.97 12.66 3.29
C MET A 99 -12.92 12.39 4.38
N LYS A 100 -12.42 13.46 5.01
CA LYS A 100 -11.68 13.34 6.27
C LYS A 100 -12.56 12.53 7.22
N TYR A 101 -12.15 11.33 7.61
CA TYR A 101 -12.57 10.74 8.87
C TYR A 101 -12.04 11.65 9.98
N LYS A 102 -12.73 12.77 10.24
CA LYS A 102 -12.72 13.38 11.56
C LYS A 102 -13.29 12.30 12.48
N GLY A 103 -12.51 11.87 13.47
CA GLY A 103 -12.99 10.93 14.48
C GLY A 103 -14.34 11.39 15.02
N ALA A 104 -15.39 10.69 14.64
CA ALA A 104 -16.71 10.88 15.21
C ALA A 104 -16.69 10.22 16.60
N LYS A 105 -16.13 10.92 17.59
CA LYS A 105 -16.61 10.79 18.97
C LYS A 105 -17.99 11.45 19.05
N GLY A 106 -18.96 10.90 18.34
CA GLY A 106 -20.37 11.21 18.52
C GLY A 106 -20.91 10.22 19.54
N ALA A 107 -21.17 10.68 20.75
CA ALA A 107 -21.94 9.92 21.72
C ALA A 107 -23.28 9.53 21.07
N LEU A 108 -23.46 8.24 20.76
CA LEU A 108 -24.74 7.68 20.40
C LEU A 108 -25.66 7.87 21.60
N LYS A 109 -26.51 8.91 21.59
CA LYS A 109 -27.64 8.98 22.52
C LYS A 109 -28.55 7.79 22.22
N LYS A 110 -28.65 6.86 23.18
CA LYS A 110 -29.63 5.78 23.15
C LYS A 110 -31.01 6.40 22.93
N ARG A 111 -31.74 5.90 21.92
CA ARG A 111 -33.13 6.28 21.66
C ARG A 111 -33.96 5.91 22.89
N ALA A 112 -34.74 6.85 23.43
CA ALA A 112 -35.78 6.53 24.39
C ALA A 112 -36.83 5.66 23.68
N THR A 113 -37.01 4.44 24.15
CA THR A 113 -38.20 3.62 23.84
C THR A 113 -39.43 4.31 24.42
N ALA A 114 -40.48 4.35 23.60
CA ALA A 114 -41.78 4.95 23.89
C ALA A 114 -42.45 4.36 25.14
#